data_AF-A0A366JUB7-F1
#
_entry.id   AF-A0A366JUB7-F1
#
_cell.length_a   1.000
_cell.length_b   1.000
_cell.length_c   1.000
_cell.angle_alpha   90.00
_cell.angle_beta   90.00
_cell.angle_gamma   90.00
#
_symmetry.space_group_name_H-M   'P 1'
#
loop_
_entity.id
_entity.type
_entity.pdbx_description
1 polymer ?
#
loop_
_entity_poly.entity_id
_entity_poly.type
_entity_poly.pdbx_seq_one_letter_code
_entity_poly.pdbx_strand_id
1 'polypeptide(L)'
;EGKGTIFIKDGKVMEDNLKKERYTTDELLELLRKKDVFQVADVEFAVLEPTGDLNVLLKKENRPITAKDLGLITPSEKEPQTVIMDGEVLDEPLSTAGRNRRWLETELDKQNVSIENVFLAQVDSYGQLTVDLFDDKIKVPTPQEKPLLLATIKKCQADLEIFCLSTDSEEAKQMYSKNSEKLQKVIDKLTPMLKG
;
A
#
# COMPACT_ATOMS: atom_id res chain seq x y z
N GLU A 1 -32.65 -12.38 -13.25
CA GLU A 1 -31.60 -11.46 -12.76
C GLU A 1 -32.28 -10.18 -12.29
N GLY A 2 -32.06 -9.77 -11.05
CA GLY A 2 -32.67 -8.56 -10.50
C GLY A 2 -31.89 -7.33 -10.96
N LYS A 3 -32.59 -6.30 -11.44
CA LYS A 3 -31.99 -4.99 -11.73
C LYS A 3 -32.06 -4.16 -10.45
N GLY A 4 -30.94 -3.61 -10.01
CA GLY A 4 -30.92 -2.73 -8.83
C GLY A 4 -31.83 -1.51 -8.98
N THR A 5 -32.36 -1.03 -7.85
CA THR A 5 -33.28 0.10 -7.79
C THR A 5 -32.59 1.32 -7.20
N ILE A 6 -32.68 2.47 -7.88
CA ILE A 6 -31.97 3.69 -7.47
C ILE A 6 -32.73 4.35 -6.31
N PHE A 7 -32.09 4.49 -5.16
CA PHE A 7 -32.67 5.14 -3.96
C PHE A 7 -32.28 6.62 -3.86
N ILE A 8 -31.08 6.98 -4.31
CA ILE A 8 -30.61 8.38 -4.35
C ILE A 8 -30.00 8.64 -5.71
N LYS A 9 -30.35 9.77 -6.34
CA LYS A 9 -29.77 10.22 -7.60
C LYS A 9 -29.56 11.73 -7.57
N ASP A 10 -28.39 12.19 -7.99
CA ASP A 10 -28.00 13.60 -8.03
C ASP A 10 -28.24 14.28 -6.65
N GLY A 11 -27.93 13.54 -5.57
CA GLY A 11 -28.13 13.95 -4.18
C GLY A 11 -29.58 14.03 -3.69
N LYS A 12 -30.56 13.53 -4.45
CA LYS A 12 -31.98 13.53 -4.08
C LYS A 12 -32.48 12.11 -3.85
N VAL A 13 -33.27 11.93 -2.78
CA VAL A 13 -33.96 10.67 -2.50
C VAL A 13 -35.05 10.44 -3.54
N MET A 14 -35.15 9.22 -4.07
CA MET A 14 -36.14 8.83 -5.06
C MET A 14 -37.33 8.16 -4.36
N GLU A 15 -38.26 8.96 -3.81
CA GLU A 15 -39.31 8.45 -2.90
C GLU A 15 -40.21 7.40 -3.55
N ASP A 16 -40.48 7.53 -4.85
CA ASP A 16 -41.29 6.56 -5.60
C ASP A 16 -40.60 5.19 -5.69
N ASN A 17 -39.26 5.17 -5.77
CA ASN A 17 -38.48 3.94 -5.80
C ASN A 17 -38.44 3.28 -4.42
N LEU A 18 -38.30 4.07 -3.34
CA LEU A 18 -38.41 3.54 -1.98
C LEU A 18 -39.77 2.87 -1.76
N LYS A 19 -40.86 3.54 -2.14
CA LYS A 19 -42.22 2.98 -2.05
C LYS A 19 -42.37 1.69 -2.84
N LYS A 20 -41.82 1.65 -4.06
CA LYS A 20 -41.88 0.47 -4.92
C LYS A 20 -41.16 -0.73 -4.29
N GLU A 21 -40.01 -0.51 -3.68
CA GLU A 21 -39.23 -1.54 -2.97
C GLU A 21 -39.71 -1.77 -1.52
N ARG A 22 -40.74 -1.03 -1.08
CA ARG A 22 -41.32 -1.07 0.27
C ARG A 22 -40.35 -0.67 1.39
N TYR A 23 -39.45 0.26 1.10
CA TYR A 23 -38.56 0.88 2.08
C TYR A 23 -39.13 2.19 2.61
N THR A 24 -38.99 2.39 3.90
CA THR A 24 -39.22 3.65 4.60
C THR A 24 -37.97 4.52 4.57
N THR A 25 -38.13 5.81 4.91
CA THR A 25 -36.99 6.71 5.09
C THR A 25 -36.05 6.24 6.20
N ASP A 26 -36.59 5.68 7.29
CA ASP A 26 -35.78 5.19 8.41
C ASP A 26 -34.91 3.99 8.00
N GLU A 27 -35.45 3.07 7.19
CA GLU A 27 -34.69 1.94 6.64
C GLU A 27 -33.61 2.40 5.65
N LEU A 28 -33.89 3.41 4.81
CA LEU A 28 -32.86 4.04 3.97
C LEU A 28 -31.72 4.61 4.85
N LEU A 29 -32.06 5.34 5.91
CA LEU A 29 -31.07 5.91 6.83
C LEU A 29 -30.27 4.83 7.58
N GLU A 30 -30.90 3.71 7.92
CA GLU A 30 -30.20 2.55 8.48
C GLU A 30 -29.19 1.95 7.48
N LEU A 31 -29.61 1.76 6.23
CA LEU A 31 -28.74 1.25 5.17
C LEU A 31 -27.55 2.19 4.90
N LEU A 32 -27.77 3.51 4.90
CA LEU A 32 -26.69 4.49 4.77
C LEU A 32 -25.70 4.41 5.94
N ARG A 33 -26.19 4.29 7.18
CA ARG A 33 -25.33 4.14 8.36
C ARG A 33 -24.52 2.84 8.33
N LYS A 34 -25.07 1.74 7.80
CA LYS A 34 -24.32 0.48 7.55
C LYS A 34 -23.18 0.64 6.55
N LYS A 35 -23.15 1.75 5.79
CA LYS A 35 -22.09 2.13 4.85
C LYS A 35 -21.25 3.31 5.35
N ASP A 36 -21.30 3.57 6.66
CA ASP A 36 -20.62 4.69 7.33
C ASP A 36 -21.06 6.09 6.85
N VAL A 37 -22.26 6.20 6.27
CA VAL A 37 -22.84 7.47 5.82
C VAL A 37 -23.95 7.93 6.76
N PHE A 38 -23.70 9.02 7.48
CA PHE A 38 -24.64 9.55 8.48
C PHE A 38 -25.52 10.70 7.96
N GLN A 39 -25.13 11.37 6.88
CA GLN A 39 -25.93 12.43 6.26
C GLN A 39 -26.30 12.06 4.82
N VAL A 40 -27.59 12.11 4.51
CA VAL A 40 -28.09 11.93 3.13
C VAL A 40 -27.49 13.00 2.20
N ALA A 41 -27.23 14.19 2.73
CA ALA A 41 -26.62 15.29 1.98
C ALA A 41 -25.22 14.97 1.45
N ASP A 42 -24.53 13.98 2.01
CA ASP A 42 -23.19 13.57 1.58
C ASP A 42 -23.22 12.59 0.40
N VAL A 43 -24.40 12.05 0.07
CA VAL A 43 -24.60 11.05 -0.98
C VAL A 43 -24.86 11.74 -2.31
N GLU A 44 -24.16 11.31 -3.36
CA GLU A 44 -24.43 11.69 -4.74
C GLU A 44 -25.38 10.69 -5.40
N PHE A 45 -25.14 9.40 -5.18
CA PHE A 45 -25.91 8.31 -5.78
C PHE A 45 -25.97 7.10 -4.84
N ALA A 46 -27.11 6.43 -4.77
CA ALA A 46 -27.24 5.16 -4.06
C ALA A 46 -28.16 4.20 -4.81
N VAL A 47 -27.76 2.93 -4.90
CA VAL A 47 -28.51 1.85 -5.56
C VAL A 47 -28.69 0.70 -4.58
N LEU A 48 -29.94 0.23 -4.48
CA LEU A 48 -30.30 -0.99 -3.76
C LEU A 48 -30.15 -2.18 -4.71
N GLU A 49 -29.26 -3.11 -4.36
CA GLU A 49 -29.08 -4.36 -5.09
C GLU A 49 -30.18 -5.37 -4.75
N PRO A 50 -30.45 -6.36 -5.62
CA PRO A 50 -31.43 -7.42 -5.33
C PRO A 50 -31.13 -8.23 -4.07
N THR A 51 -29.89 -8.20 -3.58
CA THR A 51 -29.47 -8.84 -2.31
C THR A 51 -30.00 -8.10 -1.09
N GLY A 52 -30.49 -6.86 -1.25
CA GLY A 52 -30.82 -5.95 -0.16
C GLY A 52 -29.64 -5.05 0.26
N ASP A 53 -28.48 -5.18 -0.39
CA ASP A 53 -27.33 -4.32 -0.12
C ASP A 53 -27.48 -2.95 -0.78
N LEU A 54 -27.17 -1.90 -0.03
CA LEU A 54 -27.09 -0.55 -0.57
C LEU A 54 -25.64 -0.24 -0.98
N ASN A 55 -25.43 0.12 -2.24
CA ASN A 55 -24.17 0.67 -2.72
C ASN A 55 -24.27 2.19 -2.81
N VAL A 56 -23.29 2.90 -2.26
CA VAL A 56 -23.33 4.36 -2.09
C VAL A 56 -22.12 5.00 -2.75
N LEU A 57 -22.37 6.05 -3.53
CA LEU A 57 -21.38 6.95 -4.06
C LEU A 57 -21.52 8.29 -3.34
N LEU A 58 -20.49 8.67 -2.58
CA LEU A 58 -20.42 9.97 -1.93
C LEU A 58 -20.21 11.09 -2.96
N LYS A 59 -20.59 12.31 -2.58
CA LYS A 59 -20.17 13.53 -3.27
C LYS A 59 -18.65 13.66 -3.29
N LYS A 60 -18.10 14.30 -4.33
CA LYS A 60 -16.65 14.27 -4.61
C LYS A 60 -15.82 14.84 -3.45
N GLU A 61 -16.31 15.87 -2.79
CA GLU A 61 -15.72 16.53 -1.62
C GLU A 61 -15.66 15.66 -0.36
N ASN A 62 -16.54 14.64 -0.26
CA ASN A 62 -16.62 13.74 0.88
C ASN A 62 -15.94 12.39 0.62
N ARG A 63 -15.36 12.18 -0.57
CA ARG A 63 -14.64 10.94 -0.88
C ARG A 63 -13.25 10.96 -0.23
N PRO A 64 -12.74 9.80 0.21
CA PRO A 64 -11.35 9.68 0.65
C PRO A 64 -10.37 10.19 -0.42
N ILE A 65 -9.33 10.91 0.02
CA ILE A 65 -8.26 11.39 -0.86
C ILE A 65 -7.47 10.19 -1.37
N THR A 66 -7.25 10.13 -2.69
CA THR A 66 -6.38 9.14 -3.31
C THR A 66 -4.97 9.69 -3.54
N ALA A 67 -3.97 8.82 -3.67
CA ALA A 67 -2.62 9.23 -4.05
C ALA A 67 -2.60 10.05 -5.35
N LYS A 68 -3.51 9.74 -6.28
CA LYS A 68 -3.68 10.48 -7.54
C LYS A 68 -4.17 11.91 -7.32
N ASP A 69 -5.10 12.13 -6.38
CA ASP A 69 -5.58 13.49 -6.05
C ASP A 69 -4.45 14.37 -5.48
N LEU A 70 -3.43 13.75 -4.86
CA LEU A 70 -2.24 14.43 -4.32
C LEU A 70 -1.08 14.55 -5.31
N GLY A 71 -1.21 14.04 -6.55
CA GLY A 71 -0.11 14.02 -7.52
C GLY A 71 1.06 13.13 -7.12
N LEU A 72 0.85 12.19 -6.19
CA LEU A 72 1.88 11.26 -5.76
C LEU A 72 2.06 10.18 -6.83
N ILE A 73 3.31 9.89 -7.17
CA ILE A 73 3.65 8.75 -8.03
C ILE A 73 3.76 7.52 -7.13
N THR A 74 2.80 6.63 -7.24
CA THR A 74 2.83 5.31 -6.57
C THR A 74 3.37 4.27 -7.55
N PRO A 75 4.36 3.45 -7.15
CA PRO A 75 4.77 2.30 -7.94
C PRO A 75 3.61 1.33 -8.11
N SER A 76 3.63 0.55 -9.20
CA SER A 76 2.71 -0.57 -9.34
C SER A 76 3.09 -1.65 -8.34
N GLU A 77 2.20 -1.93 -7.39
CA GLU A 77 2.34 -3.08 -6.50
C GLU A 77 1.66 -4.30 -7.14
N LYS A 78 2.29 -5.44 -6.97
CA LYS A 78 1.72 -6.76 -7.30
C LYS A 78 1.33 -7.44 -6.01
N GLU A 79 0.39 -8.37 -6.10
CA GLU A 79 0.04 -9.24 -4.98
C GLU A 79 1.28 -10.00 -4.46
N PRO A 80 1.43 -10.12 -3.13
CA PRO A 80 2.53 -10.88 -2.55
C PRO A 80 2.42 -12.35 -2.95
N GLN A 81 3.56 -12.97 -3.22
CA GLN A 81 3.64 -14.40 -3.53
C GLN A 81 3.94 -15.18 -2.26
N THR A 82 3.05 -16.10 -1.87
CA THR A 82 3.33 -17.03 -0.77
C THR A 82 4.31 -18.09 -1.26
N VAL A 83 5.51 -18.11 -0.67
CA VAL A 83 6.63 -18.97 -1.09
C VAL A 83 6.90 -20.13 -0.13
N ILE A 84 6.42 -20.04 1.11
CA ILE A 84 6.39 -21.15 2.08
C ILE A 84 5.02 -21.18 2.74
N MET A 85 4.48 -22.38 2.90
CA MET A 85 3.24 -22.65 3.64
C MET A 85 3.42 -23.95 4.43
N ASP A 86 3.17 -23.90 5.74
CA ASP A 86 3.26 -25.06 6.64
C ASP A 86 4.60 -25.81 6.56
N GLY A 87 5.72 -25.08 6.45
CA GLY A 87 7.06 -25.65 6.33
C GLY A 87 7.41 -26.20 4.94
N GLU A 88 6.53 -26.07 3.95
CA GLU A 88 6.74 -26.56 2.57
C GLU A 88 6.98 -25.41 1.60
N VAL A 89 8.00 -25.54 0.75
CA VAL A 89 8.34 -24.52 -0.26
C VAL A 89 7.44 -24.63 -1.48
N LEU A 90 6.83 -23.50 -1.88
CA LEU A 90 5.99 -23.39 -3.07
C LEU A 90 6.80 -22.86 -4.26
N ASP A 91 7.30 -23.76 -5.11
CA ASP A 91 8.23 -23.42 -6.21
C ASP A 91 7.63 -22.51 -7.29
N GLU A 92 6.33 -22.67 -7.61
CA GLU A 92 5.67 -21.88 -8.65
C GLU A 92 5.49 -20.41 -8.23
N PRO A 93 4.93 -20.08 -7.04
CA PRO A 93 4.94 -18.71 -6.52
C PRO A 93 6.36 -18.13 -6.38
N LEU A 94 7.33 -18.94 -5.94
CA LEU A 94 8.73 -18.51 -5.82
C LEU A 94 9.33 -18.11 -7.17
N SER A 95 9.06 -18.91 -8.22
CA SER A 95 9.47 -18.62 -9.59
C SER A 95 8.73 -17.41 -10.16
N THR A 96 7.45 -17.24 -9.82
CA THR A 96 6.62 -16.08 -10.22
C THR A 96 7.14 -14.77 -9.60
N ALA A 97 7.66 -14.84 -8.37
CA ALA A 97 8.38 -13.75 -7.72
C ALA A 97 9.79 -13.50 -8.33
N GLY A 98 10.20 -14.28 -9.33
CA GLY A 98 11.54 -14.18 -9.94
C GLY A 98 12.66 -14.66 -9.03
N ARG A 99 12.34 -15.51 -8.05
CA ARG A 99 13.27 -16.06 -7.06
C ARG A 99 13.44 -17.56 -7.24
N ASN A 100 14.40 -18.14 -6.53
CA ASN A 100 14.65 -19.57 -6.52
C ASN A 100 14.90 -20.05 -5.09
N ARG A 101 14.94 -21.38 -4.88
CA ARG A 101 15.14 -21.98 -3.55
C ARG A 101 16.41 -21.49 -2.87
N ARG A 102 17.51 -21.36 -3.61
CA ARG A 102 18.77 -20.84 -3.07
C ARG A 102 18.63 -19.43 -2.51
N TRP A 103 17.89 -18.55 -3.18
CA TRP A 103 17.60 -17.22 -2.66
C TRP A 103 16.78 -17.32 -1.38
N LEU A 104 15.75 -18.16 -1.35
CA LEU A 104 14.89 -18.34 -0.19
C LEU A 104 15.68 -18.85 1.03
N GLU A 105 16.50 -19.87 0.84
CA GLU A 105 17.43 -20.40 1.86
C GLU A 105 18.35 -19.29 2.39
N THR A 106 18.94 -18.49 1.50
CA THR A 106 19.82 -17.36 1.89
C THR A 106 19.07 -16.34 2.74
N GLU A 107 17.83 -16.00 2.39
CA GLU A 107 17.03 -15.02 3.14
C GLU A 107 16.58 -15.54 4.51
N LEU A 108 16.29 -16.84 4.63
CA LEU A 108 15.97 -17.49 5.90
C LEU A 108 17.21 -17.61 6.80
N ASP A 109 18.37 -17.93 6.23
CA ASP A 109 19.65 -18.01 6.94
C ASP A 109 20.03 -16.67 7.57
N LYS A 110 19.81 -15.54 6.88
CA LYS A 110 20.02 -14.19 7.45
C LYS A 110 19.21 -13.96 8.74
N GLN A 111 18.08 -14.67 8.88
CA GLN A 111 17.16 -14.56 10.00
C GLN A 111 17.36 -15.70 11.02
N ASN A 112 18.29 -16.62 10.77
CA ASN A 112 18.50 -17.86 11.53
C ASN A 112 17.23 -18.71 11.66
N VAL A 113 16.45 -18.78 10.59
CA VAL A 113 15.21 -19.55 10.52
C VAL A 113 15.42 -20.75 9.61
N SER A 114 14.97 -21.93 10.03
CA SER A 114 14.88 -23.10 9.16
C SER A 114 13.52 -23.21 8.50
N ILE A 115 13.47 -23.77 7.29
CA ILE A 115 12.25 -23.88 6.46
C ILE A 115 11.13 -24.58 7.23
N GLU A 116 11.44 -25.68 7.91
CA GLU A 116 10.46 -26.47 8.67
C GLU A 116 9.80 -25.73 9.83
N ASN A 117 10.39 -24.62 10.30
CA ASN A 117 9.81 -23.79 11.35
C ASN A 117 9.00 -22.60 10.81
N VAL A 118 8.90 -22.45 9.49
CA VAL A 118 8.13 -21.38 8.85
C VAL A 118 6.68 -21.82 8.65
N PHE A 119 5.74 -21.12 9.29
CA PHE A 119 4.32 -21.32 9.06
C PHE A 119 3.90 -20.67 7.73
N LEU A 120 4.34 -19.44 7.49
CA LEU A 120 4.04 -18.69 6.28
C LEU A 120 5.23 -17.82 5.88
N ALA A 121 5.60 -17.82 4.60
CA ALA A 121 6.49 -16.80 4.07
C ALA A 121 5.96 -16.21 2.77
N GLN A 122 6.07 -14.89 2.64
CA GLN A 122 5.61 -14.14 1.48
C GLN A 122 6.69 -13.22 0.94
N VAL A 123 6.73 -13.07 -0.39
CA VAL A 123 7.58 -12.11 -1.09
C VAL A 123 6.70 -11.01 -1.66
N ASP A 124 6.96 -9.77 -1.25
CA ASP A 124 6.24 -8.60 -1.75
C ASP A 124 6.73 -8.15 -3.15
N SER A 125 6.08 -7.14 -3.72
CA SER A 125 6.46 -6.58 -5.03
C SER A 125 7.83 -5.89 -5.05
N TYR A 126 8.41 -5.60 -3.89
CA TYR A 126 9.75 -5.05 -3.74
C TYR A 126 10.81 -6.14 -3.54
N GLY A 127 10.39 -7.41 -3.46
CA GLY A 127 11.26 -8.55 -3.25
C GLY A 127 11.62 -8.81 -1.78
N GLN A 128 10.93 -8.16 -0.84
CA GLN A 128 11.12 -8.36 0.59
C GLN A 128 10.48 -9.68 1.02
N LEU A 129 11.24 -10.55 1.67
CA LEU A 129 10.70 -11.73 2.35
C LEU A 129 10.14 -11.33 3.72
N THR A 130 8.88 -11.66 3.98
CA THR A 130 8.26 -11.64 5.31
C THR A 130 8.00 -13.07 5.75
N VAL A 131 8.29 -13.38 7.01
CA VAL A 131 8.23 -14.74 7.56
C VAL A 131 7.44 -14.73 8.85
N ASP A 132 6.51 -15.67 8.97
CA ASP A 132 5.79 -16.03 10.19
C ASP A 132 6.17 -17.45 10.59
N LEU A 133 6.43 -17.68 11.87
CA LEU A 133 7.00 -18.92 12.38
C LEU A 133 5.96 -19.70 13.19
N PHE A 134 6.13 -21.01 13.28
CA PHE A 134 5.30 -21.82 14.19
C PHE A 134 5.53 -21.50 15.66
N ASP A 135 6.73 -21.05 16.03
CA ASP A 135 7.05 -20.62 17.39
C ASP A 135 6.97 -19.10 17.53
N ASP A 136 5.83 -18.61 18.02
CA ASP A 136 5.56 -17.20 18.29
C ASP A 136 6.55 -16.55 19.29
N LYS A 137 7.34 -17.34 20.02
CA LYS A 137 8.37 -16.81 20.92
C LYS A 137 9.62 -16.37 20.18
N ILE A 138 9.83 -16.84 18.94
CA ILE A 138 10.96 -16.45 18.12
C ILE A 138 10.62 -15.14 17.43
N LYS A 139 11.36 -14.08 17.81
CA LYS A 139 11.21 -12.78 17.16
C LYS A 139 12.00 -12.74 15.87
N VAL A 140 11.30 -12.74 14.75
CA VAL A 140 11.89 -12.48 13.44
C VAL A 140 12.25 -10.99 13.34
N PRO A 141 13.49 -10.63 12.99
CA PRO A 141 13.87 -9.23 12.83
C PRO A 141 13.11 -8.61 11.65
N THR A 142 12.50 -7.44 11.86
CA THR A 142 11.89 -6.67 10.77
C THR A 142 12.96 -6.25 9.76
N PRO A 143 12.69 -6.36 8.45
CA PRO A 143 13.63 -5.94 7.43
C PRO A 143 14.08 -4.49 7.56
N GLN A 144 15.40 -4.25 7.50
CA GLN A 144 15.99 -2.92 7.61
C GLN A 144 16.56 -2.39 6.30
N GLU A 145 16.47 -3.14 5.20
CA GLU A 145 17.14 -2.81 3.93
C GLU A 145 16.65 -1.48 3.34
N LYS A 146 15.33 -1.22 3.33
CA LYS A 146 14.76 0.04 2.83
C LYS A 146 15.16 1.26 3.70
N PRO A 147 14.98 1.23 5.04
CA PRO A 147 15.47 2.31 5.90
C PRO A 147 16.98 2.53 5.79
N LEU A 148 17.77 1.45 5.74
CA LEU A 148 19.22 1.53 5.64
C LEU A 148 19.67 2.11 4.29
N LEU A 149 19.02 1.72 3.19
CA LEU A 149 19.27 2.30 1.88
C LEU A 149 18.98 3.80 1.88
N LEU A 150 17.82 4.22 2.41
CA LEU A 150 17.47 5.64 2.51
C LEU A 150 18.48 6.41 3.38
N ALA A 151 18.87 5.85 4.53
CA ALA A 151 19.87 6.44 5.41
C ALA A 151 21.24 6.56 4.73
N THR A 152 21.65 5.56 3.97
CA THR A 152 22.91 5.54 3.22
C THR A 152 22.92 6.61 2.13
N ILE A 153 21.83 6.72 1.35
CA ILE A 153 21.73 7.75 0.29
C ILE A 153 21.77 9.16 0.91
N LYS A 154 21.05 9.37 2.02
CA LYS A 154 21.09 10.65 2.76
C LYS A 154 22.47 10.96 3.30
N LYS A 155 23.18 9.97 3.86
CA LYS A 155 24.55 10.13 4.32
C LYS A 155 25.45 10.57 3.16
N CYS A 156 25.40 9.88 2.02
CA CYS A 156 26.19 10.25 0.84
C CYS A 156 25.90 11.68 0.38
N GLN A 157 24.63 12.11 0.42
CA GLN A 157 24.24 13.47 0.05
C GLN A 157 24.83 14.51 1.02
N ALA A 158 24.74 14.27 2.33
CA ALA A 158 25.34 15.13 3.35
C ALA A 158 26.87 15.18 3.26
N ASP A 159 27.53 14.04 3.00
CA ASP A 159 28.98 13.98 2.81
C ASP A 159 29.42 14.87 1.62
N LEU A 160 28.66 14.90 0.51
CA LEU A 160 28.93 15.81 -0.61
C LEU A 160 28.80 17.29 -0.22
N GLU A 161 27.82 17.65 0.61
CA GLU A 161 27.70 19.02 1.12
C GLU A 161 28.91 19.40 1.98
N ILE A 162 29.33 18.50 2.87
CA ILE A 162 30.52 18.70 3.70
C ILE A 162 31.76 18.88 2.82
N PHE A 163 31.97 18.04 1.80
CA PHE A 163 33.10 18.16 0.88
C PHE A 163 33.07 19.45 0.06
N CYS A 164 31.88 19.92 -0.34
CA CYS A 164 31.72 21.22 -0.98
C CYS A 164 32.16 22.38 -0.08
N LEU A 165 31.84 22.31 1.21
CA LEU A 165 32.22 23.35 2.19
C LEU A 165 33.70 23.27 2.61
N SER A 166 34.32 22.10 2.48
CA SER A 166 35.68 21.82 2.98
C SER A 166 36.79 21.97 1.93
N THR A 167 36.45 22.19 0.66
CA THR A 167 37.43 22.27 -0.44
C THR A 167 37.68 23.72 -0.87
N ASP A 168 38.93 24.02 -1.24
CA ASP A 168 39.33 25.34 -1.77
C ASP A 168 39.26 25.42 -3.31
N SER A 169 39.14 24.29 -4.02
CA SER A 169 39.01 24.26 -5.49
C SER A 169 37.58 24.60 -5.90
N GLU A 170 37.42 25.65 -6.70
CA GLU A 170 36.12 26.07 -7.24
C GLU A 170 35.49 25.01 -8.15
N GLU A 171 36.30 24.29 -8.93
CA GLU A 171 35.82 23.17 -9.76
C GLU A 171 35.25 22.05 -8.89
N ALA A 172 35.93 21.72 -7.78
CA ALA A 172 35.47 20.69 -6.84
C ALA A 172 34.19 21.12 -6.11
N LYS A 173 34.07 22.38 -5.69
CA LYS A 173 32.84 22.92 -5.09
C LYS A 173 31.65 22.74 -6.02
N GLN A 174 31.79 23.17 -7.28
CA GLN A 174 30.72 23.06 -8.27
C GLN A 174 30.32 21.60 -8.52
N MET A 175 31.30 20.70 -8.62
CA MET A 175 31.06 19.26 -8.77
C MET A 175 30.28 18.68 -7.59
N TYR A 176 30.71 18.93 -6.35
CA TYR A 176 30.05 18.41 -5.15
C TYR A 176 28.64 18.97 -4.98
N SER A 177 28.45 20.28 -5.15
CA SER A 177 27.14 20.93 -5.11
C SER A 177 26.17 20.31 -6.12
N LYS A 178 26.59 20.18 -7.38
CA LYS A 178 25.76 19.59 -8.44
C LYS A 178 25.37 18.14 -8.15
N ASN A 179 26.27 17.35 -7.56
CA ASN A 179 25.98 15.95 -7.23
C ASN A 179 25.11 15.82 -5.97
N SER A 180 25.27 16.71 -4.98
CA SER A 180 24.38 16.80 -3.82
C SER A 180 22.93 17.09 -4.24
N GLU A 181 22.72 18.08 -5.12
CA GLU A 181 21.39 18.41 -5.65
C GLU A 181 20.75 17.25 -6.43
N LYS A 182 21.55 16.50 -7.20
CA LYS A 182 21.06 15.29 -7.88
C LYS A 182 20.62 14.23 -6.88
N LEU A 183 21.42 13.98 -5.83
CA LEU A 183 21.05 13.03 -4.80
C LEU A 183 19.82 13.48 -4.02
N GLN A 184 19.65 14.78 -3.75
CA GLN A 184 18.44 15.31 -3.12
C GLN A 184 17.19 14.98 -3.95
N LYS A 185 17.24 15.20 -5.27
CA LYS A 185 16.12 14.83 -6.18
C LYS A 185 15.83 13.33 -6.16
N VAL A 186 16.86 12.49 -6.04
CA VAL A 186 16.70 11.03 -5.90
C VAL A 186 16.07 10.69 -4.54
N ILE A 187 16.53 11.31 -3.45
CA ILE A 187 15.96 11.13 -2.11
C ILE A 187 14.49 11.52 -2.09
N ASP A 188 14.12 12.65 -2.67
CA ASP A 188 12.73 13.12 -2.71
C ASP A 188 11.84 12.13 -3.46
N LYS A 189 12.34 11.59 -4.57
CA LYS A 189 11.62 10.59 -5.37
C LYS A 189 11.49 9.23 -4.68
N LEU A 190 12.53 8.79 -3.96
CA LEU A 190 12.57 7.45 -3.35
C LEU A 190 12.01 7.43 -1.93
N THR A 191 11.97 8.56 -1.22
CA THR A 191 11.48 8.65 0.16
C THR A 191 10.09 8.02 0.35
N PRO A 192 9.10 8.24 -0.53
CA PRO A 192 7.79 7.60 -0.40
C PRO A 192 7.85 6.07 -0.49
N MET A 193 8.82 5.52 -1.21
CA MET A 193 8.99 4.07 -1.42
C MET A 193 9.83 3.39 -0.32
N LEU A 194 10.70 4.15 0.36
CA LEU A 194 11.67 3.61 1.32
C LEU A 194 11.31 3.88 2.80
N LYS A 195 10.28 4.70 3.07
CA LYS A 195 9.79 4.98 4.43
C LYS A 195 8.77 3.96 4.97
N GLY A 196 8.30 3.04 4.12
CA GLY A 196 7.35 1.97 4.44
C GLY A 196 8.04 0.66 4.77
#